data_AF-A0A2K9HKP0-F1
#
_entry.id   AF-A0A2K9HKP0-F1
#
_cell.length_a   1.000
_cell.length_b   1.000
_cell.length_c   1.000
_cell.angle_alpha   90.00
_cell.angle_beta   90.00
_cell.angle_gamma   90.00
#
_symmetry.space_group_name_H-M   'P 1'
#
loop_
_entity.id
_entity.type
_entity.pdbx_description
1 polymer ?
#
loop_
_entity_poly.entity_id
_entity_poly.type
_entity_poly.pdbx_seq_one_letter_code
_entity_poly.pdbx_strand_id
1 'polypeptide(L)'
;MSLILDVFAAKGATTVCLPAGTKVQTLWGLADIEKLEVGVPILTYTEETSEQEYKKVKKVMRRMTRRMCALELSNGTTLEVTPEHRFFCNGEWTPIEELNVNDTLQLKDNSIVVIENKIIFPTFVEVYNLEIEDNENYYVTEEGVLVHNGYKNKASVKVVDEVTHDVEVTISKSDYPETCSHIEDAINKGHEQFVTIDRKMAASNRAESLSGVPTKPGFDRDEWPMAMFSEGGKGADIRYINPSDNRGAGSAIGNALKEYPDGTIVKIIIAD
;
A
#
# COMPACT_ATOMS: atom_id res chain seq x y z
N MET A 1 39.10 2.97 7.22
CA MET A 1 38.80 2.33 5.93
C MET A 1 37.36 2.66 5.62
N SER A 2 37.14 3.65 4.75
CA SER A 2 35.81 4.16 4.40
C SER A 2 35.10 3.12 3.54
N LEU A 3 34.17 2.38 4.13
CA LEU A 3 33.21 1.61 3.36
C LEU A 3 32.16 2.60 2.85
N ILE A 4 32.33 2.97 1.58
CA ILE A 4 31.26 3.54 0.77
C ILE A 4 30.11 2.52 0.83
N LEU A 5 29.11 2.81 1.65
CA LEU A 5 27.86 2.06 1.67
C LEU A 5 27.09 2.57 0.46
N ASP A 6 27.17 1.83 -0.65
CA ASP A 6 26.38 2.10 -1.84
C ASP A 6 24.89 2.14 -1.45
N VAL A 7 24.35 3.35 -1.40
CA VAL A 7 22.91 3.63 -1.24
C VAL A 7 22.27 3.43 -2.61
N PHE A 8 22.23 2.18 -3.06
CA PHE A 8 21.36 1.78 -4.15
C PHE A 8 20.53 0.62 -3.62
N ALA A 9 19.24 0.86 -3.39
CA ALA A 9 18.27 -0.23 -3.35
C ALA A 9 18.45 -0.99 -4.66
N ALA A 10 19.10 -2.16 -4.61
CA ALA A 10 19.23 -3.01 -5.77
C ALA A 10 17.83 -3.25 -6.35
N LYS A 11 17.68 -3.24 -7.69
CA LYS A 11 16.44 -3.66 -8.35
C LYS A 11 15.98 -4.98 -7.72
N GLY A 12 14.88 -4.94 -6.95
CA GLY A 12 14.34 -6.08 -6.20
C GLY A 12 14.46 -6.01 -4.67
N ALA A 13 15.06 -4.97 -4.07
CA ALA A 13 15.01 -4.76 -2.63
C ALA A 13 13.64 -4.23 -2.22
N THR A 14 12.92 -4.97 -1.37
CA THR A 14 11.61 -4.55 -0.84
C THR A 14 11.78 -3.30 0.03
N THR A 15 10.94 -2.28 -0.20
CA THR A 15 10.92 -1.08 0.65
C THR A 15 10.20 -1.30 1.98
N VAL A 16 9.45 -2.39 2.12
CA VAL A 16 8.75 -2.74 3.37
C VAL A 16 9.70 -3.41 4.35
N CYS A 17 9.93 -2.79 5.51
CA CYS A 17 10.80 -3.34 6.55
C CYS A 17 10.31 -2.94 7.95
N LEU A 18 10.85 -3.62 8.97
CA LEU A 18 10.57 -3.44 10.39
C LEU A 18 11.89 -3.17 11.15
N PRO A 19 11.91 -2.36 12.21
CA PRO A 19 13.12 -2.11 12.98
C PRO A 19 13.49 -3.31 13.86
N ALA A 20 14.72 -3.32 14.37
CA ALA A 20 15.13 -4.28 15.39
C ALA A 20 14.22 -4.20 16.63
N GLY A 21 13.98 -5.34 17.28
CA GLY A 21 13.08 -5.47 18.44
C GLY A 21 11.62 -5.71 18.08
N THR A 22 11.23 -5.63 16.80
CA THR A 22 9.88 -6.04 16.38
C THR A 22 9.69 -7.53 16.66
N LYS A 23 8.66 -7.85 17.45
CA LYS A 23 8.29 -9.23 17.80
C LYS A 23 7.59 -9.90 16.63
N VAL A 24 8.06 -11.06 16.21
CA VAL A 24 7.44 -11.91 15.18
C VAL A 24 6.84 -13.15 15.84
N GLN A 25 5.64 -13.53 15.44
CA GLN A 25 4.97 -14.75 15.91
C GLN A 25 5.64 -15.97 15.28
N THR A 26 6.35 -16.77 16.07
CA THR A 26 6.97 -18.03 15.64
C THR A 26 6.26 -19.23 16.25
N LEU A 27 6.56 -20.43 15.74
CA LEU A 27 6.04 -21.68 16.33
C LEU A 27 6.40 -21.84 17.82
N TRP A 28 7.47 -21.18 18.27
CA TRP A 28 7.97 -21.26 19.65
C TRP A 28 7.65 -20.02 20.48
N GLY A 29 6.73 -19.17 20.00
CA GLY A 29 6.38 -17.90 20.62
C GLY A 29 7.04 -16.70 19.93
N LEU A 30 7.20 -15.60 20.66
CA LEU A 30 7.71 -14.35 20.09
C LEU A 30 9.23 -14.36 19.97
N ALA A 31 9.74 -13.94 18.80
CA ALA A 31 11.16 -13.70 18.57
C ALA A 31 11.38 -12.30 18.00
N ASP A 32 12.52 -11.70 18.31
CA ASP A 32 12.90 -10.42 17.69
C ASP A 32 13.29 -10.66 16.23
N ILE A 33 12.82 -9.80 15.32
CA ILE A 33 13.03 -9.97 13.89
C ILE A 33 14.51 -10.09 13.49
N GLU A 34 15.40 -9.34 14.15
CA GLU A 34 16.84 -9.36 13.88
C GLU A 34 17.53 -10.66 14.32
N LYS A 35 16.85 -11.50 15.11
CA LYS A 35 17.34 -12.81 15.59
C LYS A 35 16.79 -13.99 14.78
N LEU A 36 15.89 -13.74 13.83
CA LEU A 36 15.35 -14.81 12.99
C LEU A 36 16.38 -15.29 11.98
N GLU A 37 16.35 -16.60 11.71
CA GLU A 37 17.25 -17.27 10.77
C GLU A 37 16.46 -18.07 9.74
N VAL A 38 17.13 -18.43 8.64
CA VAL A 38 16.54 -19.29 7.60
C VAL A 38 16.10 -20.62 8.22
N GLY A 39 14.88 -21.04 7.88
CA GLY A 39 14.27 -22.26 8.38
C GLY A 39 13.39 -22.08 9.62
N VAL A 40 13.40 -20.91 10.27
CA VAL A 40 12.50 -20.63 11.40
C VAL A 40 11.05 -20.60 10.89
N PRO A 41 10.14 -21.42 11.43
CA PRO A 41 8.72 -21.37 11.13
C PRO A 41 8.05 -20.18 11.83
N ILE A 42 7.43 -19.30 11.05
CA ILE A 42 6.68 -18.14 11.53
C ILE A 42 5.22 -18.21 11.09
N LEU A 43 4.34 -17.60 11.89
CA LEU A 43 2.91 -17.57 11.63
C LEU A 43 2.60 -16.65 10.46
N THR A 44 1.92 -17.19 9.46
CA THR A 44 1.50 -16.53 8.22
C THR A 44 0.00 -16.72 8.00
N TYR A 45 -0.56 -15.96 7.05
CA TYR A 45 -1.96 -15.98 6.65
C TYR A 45 -2.10 -16.37 5.17
N THR A 46 -2.94 -17.36 4.89
CA THR A 46 -3.27 -17.79 3.52
C THR A 46 -4.52 -17.05 3.06
N GLU A 47 -4.39 -16.14 2.09
CA GLU A 47 -5.51 -15.32 1.61
C GLU A 47 -6.60 -16.14 0.92
N GLU A 48 -6.24 -17.24 0.24
CA GLU A 48 -7.19 -18.10 -0.49
C GLU A 48 -8.15 -18.85 0.44
N THR A 49 -7.67 -19.30 1.60
CA THR A 49 -8.43 -20.11 2.55
C THR A 49 -8.85 -19.33 3.81
N SER A 50 -8.30 -18.13 4.01
CA SER A 50 -8.41 -17.33 5.23
C SER A 50 -7.92 -18.08 6.48
N GLU A 51 -6.92 -18.94 6.33
CA GLU A 51 -6.36 -19.75 7.41
C GLU A 51 -4.97 -19.28 7.82
N GLN A 52 -4.56 -19.67 9.03
CA GLN A 52 -3.22 -19.45 9.53
C GLN A 52 -2.38 -20.71 9.42
N GLU A 53 -1.12 -20.53 9.04
CA GLU A 53 -0.17 -21.61 8.94
C GLU A 53 1.24 -21.17 9.34
N TYR A 54 2.08 -22.13 9.68
CA TYR A 54 3.49 -21.87 9.95
C TYR A 54 4.33 -22.15 8.72
N LYS A 55 4.99 -21.12 8.21
CA LYS A 55 5.87 -21.21 7.04
C LYS A 55 7.29 -20.81 7.39
N LYS A 56 8.27 -21.42 6.72
CA LYS A 56 9.68 -21.21 7.02
C LYS A 56 10.19 -19.92 6.42
N VAL A 57 11.01 -19.19 7.18
CA VAL A 57 11.83 -18.11 6.63
C VAL A 57 12.79 -18.68 5.59
N LYS A 58 12.70 -18.21 4.35
CA LYS A 58 13.62 -18.52 3.24
C LYS A 58 14.83 -17.60 3.22
N LYS A 59 14.64 -16.33 3.60
CA LYS A 59 15.69 -15.32 3.54
C LYS A 59 15.44 -14.20 4.55
N VAL A 60 16.52 -13.74 5.18
CA VAL A 60 16.51 -12.54 6.02
C VAL A 60 17.18 -11.42 5.25
N MET A 61 16.48 -10.29 5.12
CA MET A 61 16.93 -9.10 4.42
C MET A 61 17.13 -7.96 5.42
N ARG A 62 18.12 -7.11 5.16
CA ARG A 62 18.40 -5.91 5.96
C ARG A 62 18.81 -4.75 5.08
N ARG A 63 18.43 -3.54 5.46
CA ARG A 63 18.84 -2.29 4.80
C ARG A 63 18.79 -1.12 5.76
N MET A 64 19.37 0.01 5.36
CA MET A 64 19.15 1.29 6.05
C MET A 64 17.94 2.00 5.46
N THR A 65 17.11 2.61 6.31
CA THR A 65 16.04 3.54 5.91
C THR A 65 16.35 4.96 6.40
N ARG A 66 15.68 5.95 5.80
CA ARG A 66 15.75 7.38 6.18
C ARG A 66 14.47 7.91 6.83
N ARG A 67 13.42 7.09 6.86
CA ARG A 67 12.10 7.43 7.41
C ARG A 67 11.49 6.21 8.07
N MET A 68 10.76 6.46 9.14
CA MET A 68 9.96 5.49 9.87
C MET A 68 8.58 6.07 10.15
N CYS A 69 7.64 5.18 10.43
CA CYS A 69 6.29 5.47 10.87
C CYS A 69 6.09 4.81 12.24
N ALA A 70 5.72 5.60 13.25
CA ALA A 70 5.29 5.10 14.55
C ALA A 70 3.77 5.11 14.64
N LEU A 71 3.21 4.04 15.18
CA LEU A 71 1.78 3.80 15.36
C LEU A 71 1.45 3.53 16.83
N GLU A 72 0.30 4.05 17.25
CA GLU A 72 -0.40 3.63 18.46
C GLU A 72 -1.79 3.11 18.05
N LEU A 73 -2.12 1.90 18.50
CA LEU A 73 -3.35 1.21 18.16
C LEU A 73 -4.30 1.20 19.37
N SER A 74 -5.60 1.08 19.14
CA SER A 74 -6.65 1.18 20.16
C SER A 74 -6.63 0.11 21.26
N ASN A 75 -5.81 -0.94 21.09
CA ASN A 75 -5.56 -1.95 22.11
C ASN A 75 -4.29 -1.67 22.94
N GLY A 76 -3.68 -0.50 22.77
CA GLY A 76 -2.42 -0.10 23.42
C GLY A 76 -1.15 -0.63 22.74
N THR A 77 -1.27 -1.37 21.63
CA THR A 77 -0.11 -1.83 20.88
C THR A 77 0.58 -0.64 20.22
N THR A 78 1.90 -0.55 20.40
CA THR A 78 2.75 0.37 19.64
C THR A 78 3.60 -0.40 18.63
N LEU A 79 3.79 0.18 17.45
CA LEU A 79 4.56 -0.44 16.39
C LEU A 79 5.29 0.62 15.56
N GLU A 80 6.53 0.33 15.20
CA GLU A 80 7.30 1.13 14.26
C GLU A 80 7.56 0.32 12.98
N VAL A 81 7.40 0.96 11.83
CA VAL A 81 7.58 0.34 10.51
C VAL A 81 8.12 1.35 9.49
N THR A 82 8.62 0.90 8.34
CA THR A 82 8.83 1.81 7.21
C THR A 82 7.49 2.34 6.68
N PRO A 83 7.39 3.60 6.19
CA PRO A 83 6.14 4.16 5.65
C PRO A 83 5.48 3.34 4.54
N GLU A 84 6.28 2.60 3.77
CA GLU A 84 5.82 1.75 2.67
C GLU A 84 5.26 0.39 3.15
N HIS A 85 5.43 0.03 4.42
CA HIS A 85 5.00 -1.25 4.99
C HIS A 85 3.49 -1.37 4.93
N ARG A 86 3.00 -2.51 4.45
CA ARG A 86 1.57 -2.73 4.22
C ARG A 86 0.95 -3.55 5.33
N PHE A 87 -0.28 -3.17 5.66
CA PHE A 87 -1.12 -3.84 6.63
C PHE A 87 -2.42 -4.25 5.96
N PHE A 88 -3.00 -5.34 6.45
CA PHE A 88 -4.30 -5.78 5.97
C PHE A 88 -5.41 -4.95 6.62
N CYS A 89 -6.07 -4.13 5.80
CA CYS A 89 -7.12 -3.18 6.17
C CYS A 89 -8.29 -3.36 5.21
N ASN A 90 -9.48 -3.66 5.73
CA ASN A 90 -10.72 -3.81 4.96
C ASN A 90 -10.61 -4.77 3.75
N GLY A 91 -9.83 -5.84 3.87
CA GLY A 91 -9.63 -6.81 2.80
C GLY A 91 -8.39 -6.57 1.93
N GLU A 92 -7.59 -5.55 2.21
CA GLU A 92 -6.45 -5.18 1.36
C GLU A 92 -5.16 -4.84 2.07
N TRP A 93 -4.07 -5.05 1.35
CA TRP A 93 -2.73 -4.61 1.71
C TRP A 93 -2.52 -3.13 1.39
N THR A 94 -2.76 -2.26 2.37
CA THR A 94 -2.57 -0.81 2.22
C THR A 94 -1.28 -0.34 2.90
N PRO A 95 -0.44 0.50 2.25
CA PRO A 95 0.72 1.10 2.89
C PRO A 95 0.33 1.96 4.09
N ILE A 96 1.11 1.90 5.17
CA ILE A 96 0.80 2.70 6.36
C ILE A 96 0.89 4.21 6.12
N GLU A 97 1.67 4.66 5.13
CA GLU A 97 1.70 6.07 4.74
C GLU A 97 0.36 6.56 4.19
N GLU A 98 -0.44 5.66 3.59
CA GLU A 98 -1.75 5.95 2.98
C GLU A 98 -2.92 5.80 3.96
N LEU A 99 -2.78 4.97 5.02
CA LEU A 99 -3.80 4.80 6.06
C LEU A 99 -3.86 6.00 7.02
N ASN A 100 -5.04 6.39 7.49
CA ASN A 100 -5.25 7.52 8.39
C ASN A 100 -5.61 7.06 9.80
N VAL A 101 -5.54 8.00 10.75
CA VAL A 101 -6.14 7.79 12.09
C VAL A 101 -7.62 7.44 11.90
N ASN A 102 -8.10 6.47 12.68
CA ASN A 102 -9.39 5.79 12.58
C ASN A 102 -9.52 4.69 11.50
N ASP A 103 -8.52 4.48 10.64
CA ASP A 103 -8.49 3.26 9.81
C ASP A 103 -8.17 2.03 10.69
N THR A 104 -8.50 0.85 10.16
CA THR A 104 -8.44 -0.42 10.89
C THR A 104 -7.34 -1.34 10.38
N LEU A 105 -6.77 -2.15 11.26
CA LEU A 105 -5.83 -3.21 10.94
C LEU A 105 -6.38 -4.56 11.43
N GLN A 106 -6.08 -5.64 10.72
CA GLN A 106 -6.48 -6.99 11.14
C GLN A 106 -5.44 -7.63 12.07
N LEU A 107 -5.92 -8.25 13.14
CA LEU A 107 -5.14 -9.05 14.07
C LEU A 107 -5.25 -10.56 13.75
N LYS A 108 -4.39 -11.37 14.39
CA LYS A 108 -4.32 -12.83 14.18
C LYS A 108 -5.60 -13.57 14.61
N ASP A 109 -6.43 -13.01 15.47
CA ASP A 109 -7.72 -13.62 15.82
C ASP A 109 -8.86 -13.16 14.89
N ASN A 110 -8.52 -12.49 13.79
CA ASN A 110 -9.43 -11.81 12.86
C ASN A 110 -10.21 -10.64 13.47
N SER A 111 -9.88 -10.21 14.69
CA SER A 111 -10.39 -8.96 15.22
C SER A 111 -9.74 -7.76 14.50
N ILE A 112 -10.41 -6.62 14.59
CA ILE A 112 -9.94 -5.34 14.04
C ILE A 112 -9.45 -4.45 15.17
N VAL A 113 -8.37 -3.72 14.90
CA VAL A 113 -7.84 -2.69 15.80
C VAL A 113 -7.74 -1.36 15.05
N VAL A 114 -7.99 -0.25 15.75
CA VAL A 114 -8.03 1.08 15.14
C VAL A 114 -6.68 1.78 15.31
N ILE A 115 -6.22 2.50 14.28
CA ILE A 115 -5.08 3.40 14.37
C ILE A 115 -5.50 4.66 15.14
N GLU A 116 -4.97 4.85 16.36
CA GLU A 116 -5.24 6.04 17.18
C GLU A 116 -4.25 7.17 16.91
N ASN A 117 -2.99 6.82 16.68
CA ASN A 117 -1.95 7.78 16.39
C ASN A 117 -1.01 7.27 15.30
N LYS A 118 -0.54 8.19 14.45
CA LYS A 118 0.37 7.91 13.35
C LYS A 118 1.33 9.08 13.16
N ILE A 119 2.62 8.81 13.23
CA ILE A 119 3.66 9.84 13.00
C ILE A 119 4.71 9.27 12.06
N ILE A 120 4.90 9.92 10.90
CA ILE A 120 6.03 9.67 10.01
C ILE A 120 7.15 10.65 10.34
N PHE A 121 8.35 10.13 10.58
CA PHE A 121 9.49 10.94 10.98
C PHE A 121 10.79 10.51 10.26
N PRO A 122 11.71 11.45 9.99
CA PRO A 122 13.02 11.13 9.44
C PRO A 122 13.89 10.48 10.53
N THR A 123 14.51 9.36 10.21
CA THR A 123 15.48 8.68 11.07
C THR A 123 16.37 7.77 10.24
N PHE A 124 17.61 7.54 10.69
CA PHE A 124 18.55 6.65 10.01
C PHE A 124 18.75 5.39 10.85
N VAL A 125 18.06 4.31 10.48
CA VAL A 125 18.05 3.07 11.25
C VAL A 125 18.13 1.85 10.32
N GLU A 126 18.75 0.79 10.82
CA GLU A 126 18.76 -0.51 10.15
C GLU A 126 17.41 -1.20 10.36
N VAL A 127 16.85 -1.72 9.27
CA VAL A 127 15.54 -2.38 9.22
C VAL A 127 15.65 -3.73 8.54
N TYR A 128 14.74 -4.62 8.90
CA TYR A 128 14.73 -6.04 8.59
C TYR A 128 13.46 -6.41 7.80
N ASN A 129 13.56 -7.42 6.95
CA ASN A 129 12.42 -8.02 6.28
C ASN A 129 12.67 -9.52 6.00
N LEU A 130 11.62 -10.32 5.78
CA LEU A 130 11.70 -11.78 5.78
C LEU A 130 11.02 -12.39 4.56
N GLU A 131 11.77 -13.00 3.64
CA GLU A 131 11.17 -13.86 2.62
C GLU A 131 10.69 -15.17 3.25
N ILE A 132 9.44 -15.54 3.01
CA ILE A 132 8.79 -16.69 3.65
C ILE A 132 8.37 -17.70 2.58
N GLU A 133 8.31 -18.96 2.97
CA GLU A 133 7.79 -20.03 2.13
C GLU A 133 6.30 -19.85 1.85
N ASP A 134 5.92 -19.89 0.57
CA ASP A 134 4.56 -19.89 0.02
C ASP A 134 3.65 -18.69 0.34
N ASN A 135 4.00 -17.84 1.31
CA ASN A 135 3.23 -16.65 1.70
C ASN A 135 4.09 -15.39 1.70
N GLU A 136 3.44 -14.25 1.43
CA GLU A 136 4.08 -12.93 1.41
C GLU A 136 3.69 -12.07 2.63
N ASN A 137 3.25 -12.69 3.72
CA ASN A 137 2.82 -11.99 4.93
C ASN A 137 3.18 -12.77 6.20
N TYR A 138 3.16 -12.08 7.34
CA TYR A 138 3.40 -12.67 8.65
C TYR A 138 2.80 -11.81 9.77
N TYR A 139 2.72 -12.36 10.98
CA TYR A 139 2.20 -11.65 12.15
C TYR A 139 3.32 -11.11 13.04
N VAL A 140 3.17 -9.85 13.43
CA VAL A 140 4.08 -9.13 14.34
C VAL A 140 3.35 -8.65 15.59
N THR A 141 4.09 -8.21 16.61
CA THR A 141 3.59 -7.84 17.95
C THR A 141 3.00 -9.00 18.75
N GLU A 142 2.72 -8.78 20.04
CA GLU A 142 2.10 -9.78 20.92
C GLU A 142 0.67 -10.13 20.48
N GLU A 143 -0.08 -9.09 20.10
CA GLU A 143 -1.46 -9.16 19.62
C GLU A 143 -1.56 -9.73 18.20
N GLY A 144 -0.45 -9.76 17.45
CA GLY A 144 -0.41 -10.38 16.13
C GLY A 144 -1.04 -9.49 15.06
N VAL A 145 -0.46 -8.32 14.81
CA VAL A 145 -0.81 -7.46 13.68
C VAL A 145 -0.30 -8.09 12.38
N LEU A 146 -1.17 -8.22 11.39
CA LEU A 146 -0.85 -8.83 10.10
C LEU A 146 -0.12 -7.83 9.18
N VAL A 147 1.07 -8.20 8.71
CA VAL A 147 1.93 -7.36 7.86
C VAL A 147 2.39 -8.06 6.59
N HIS A 148 2.61 -7.29 5.52
CA HIS A 148 3.09 -7.81 4.24
C HIS A 148 4.61 -7.69 4.08
N ASN A 149 5.23 -8.75 3.57
CA ASN A 149 6.66 -8.87 3.28
C ASN A 149 7.10 -8.19 1.96
N GLY A 150 6.18 -7.85 1.06
CA GLY A 150 6.53 -7.07 -0.12
C GLY A 150 5.44 -7.11 -1.16
N TYR A 151 5.10 -5.99 -1.79
CA TYR A 151 3.97 -5.94 -2.71
C TYR A 151 4.45 -5.88 -4.15
N LYS A 152 3.98 -6.83 -4.98
CA LYS A 152 4.11 -6.69 -6.43
C LYS A 152 3.06 -5.70 -6.90
N ASN A 153 3.50 -4.56 -7.42
CA ASN A 153 2.57 -3.57 -7.95
C ASN A 153 1.74 -4.16 -9.10
N LYS A 154 0.41 -4.08 -8.99
CA LYS A 154 -0.54 -4.58 -10.00
C LYS A 154 -0.78 -3.57 -11.13
N ALA A 155 -0.23 -2.36 -11.02
CA ALA A 155 -0.12 -1.43 -12.13
C ALA A 155 1.27 -1.52 -12.79
N SER A 156 1.31 -1.41 -14.12
CA SER A 156 2.56 -1.34 -14.89
C SER A 156 2.65 -0.02 -15.66
N VAL A 157 3.87 0.49 -15.84
CA VAL A 157 4.11 1.75 -16.55
C VAL A 157 4.94 1.50 -17.79
N LYS A 158 4.51 2.08 -18.90
CA LYS A 158 5.25 2.15 -20.15
C LYS A 158 5.49 3.62 -20.48
N VAL A 159 6.75 4.01 -20.58
CA VAL A 159 7.11 5.34 -21.08
C VAL A 159 6.83 5.38 -22.57
N VAL A 160 6.07 6.39 -23.00
CA VAL A 160 5.78 6.65 -24.40
C VAL A 160 6.12 8.12 -24.62
N ASP A 161 7.14 8.40 -25.44
CA ASP A 161 7.53 9.77 -25.75
C ASP A 161 6.62 10.30 -26.88
N GLU A 162 5.31 10.29 -26.63
CA GLU A 162 4.29 10.74 -27.57
C GLU A 162 3.96 12.21 -27.32
N VAL A 163 3.55 12.91 -28.38
CA VAL A 163 3.17 14.34 -28.28
C VAL A 163 1.99 14.55 -27.33
N THR A 164 1.16 13.53 -27.11
CA THR A 164 -0.08 13.59 -26.36
C THR A 164 0.08 13.25 -24.88
N HIS A 165 1.07 12.43 -24.51
CA HIS A 165 1.28 11.94 -23.15
C HIS A 165 2.67 11.33 -22.98
N ASP A 166 3.15 11.29 -21.73
CA ASP A 166 4.50 10.82 -21.40
C ASP A 166 4.54 9.33 -21.00
N VAL A 167 3.45 8.83 -20.39
CA VAL A 167 3.39 7.46 -19.88
C VAL A 167 2.00 6.83 -20.00
N GLU A 168 1.98 5.53 -20.27
CA GLU A 168 0.81 4.67 -20.17
C GLU A 168 0.87 3.87 -18.87
N VAL A 169 -0.14 3.98 -18.02
CA VAL A 169 -0.29 3.16 -16.80
C VAL A 169 -1.37 2.13 -17.06
N THR A 170 -1.00 0.85 -16.97
CA THR A 170 -1.94 -0.26 -17.19
C THR A 170 -2.37 -0.88 -15.87
N ILE A 171 -3.69 -1.04 -15.67
CA ILE A 171 -4.33 -1.81 -14.60
C ILE A 171 -5.30 -2.84 -15.21
N SER A 172 -5.62 -3.93 -14.51
CA SER A 172 -6.49 -5.00 -15.04
C SER A 172 -7.86 -5.06 -14.35
N LYS A 173 -8.94 -5.33 -15.11
CA LYS A 173 -10.27 -5.64 -14.57
C LYS A 173 -10.31 -6.91 -13.72
N SER A 174 -9.39 -7.84 -13.97
CA SER A 174 -9.26 -9.05 -13.15
C SER A 174 -8.81 -8.70 -11.73
N ASP A 175 -8.01 -7.63 -11.58
CA ASP A 175 -7.49 -7.17 -10.29
C ASP A 175 -8.40 -6.13 -9.61
N TYR A 176 -8.99 -5.22 -10.39
CA TYR A 176 -9.81 -4.09 -9.89
C TYR A 176 -11.08 -3.90 -10.73
N PRO A 177 -12.03 -4.86 -10.71
CA PRO A 177 -13.19 -4.87 -11.60
C PRO A 177 -14.09 -3.63 -11.47
N GLU A 178 -14.35 -3.14 -10.25
CA GLU A 178 -15.28 -2.03 -10.04
C GLU A 178 -14.64 -0.69 -10.43
N THR A 179 -13.37 -0.46 -10.06
CA THR A 179 -12.62 0.76 -10.43
C THR A 179 -12.39 0.82 -11.94
N CYS A 180 -11.96 -0.28 -12.56
CA CYS A 180 -11.75 -0.31 -14.01
C CYS A 180 -13.05 -0.01 -14.78
N SER A 181 -14.17 -0.62 -14.35
CA SER A 181 -15.48 -0.30 -14.94
C SER A 181 -15.88 1.16 -14.72
N HIS A 182 -15.57 1.74 -13.56
CA HIS A 182 -15.85 3.15 -13.30
C HIS A 182 -15.08 4.08 -14.24
N ILE A 183 -13.77 3.86 -14.38
CA ILE A 183 -12.91 4.65 -15.27
C ILE A 183 -13.39 4.56 -16.73
N GLU A 184 -13.68 3.37 -17.24
CA GLU A 184 -14.19 3.19 -18.60
C GLU A 184 -15.51 3.93 -18.84
N ASP A 185 -16.47 3.78 -17.91
CA ASP A 185 -17.77 4.43 -18.03
C ASP A 185 -17.66 5.95 -17.95
N ALA A 186 -16.80 6.48 -17.07
CA ALA A 186 -16.55 7.91 -16.96
C ALA A 186 -15.94 8.45 -18.26
N ILE A 187 -14.94 7.77 -18.82
CA ILE A 187 -14.36 8.16 -20.12
C ILE A 187 -15.42 8.12 -21.23
N ASN A 188 -16.28 7.09 -21.25
CA ASN A 188 -17.39 7.01 -22.21
C ASN A 188 -18.43 8.12 -22.04
N LYS A 189 -18.60 8.66 -20.83
CA LYS A 189 -19.43 9.85 -20.56
C LYS A 189 -18.75 11.17 -20.93
N GLY A 190 -17.49 11.13 -21.38
CA GLY A 190 -16.72 12.30 -21.81
C GLY A 190 -15.76 12.86 -20.77
N HIS A 191 -15.52 12.14 -19.67
CA HIS A 191 -14.43 12.48 -18.74
C HIS A 191 -13.07 12.16 -19.36
N GLU A 192 -12.03 12.74 -18.78
CA GLU A 192 -10.68 12.78 -19.32
C GLU A 192 -10.03 11.39 -19.29
N GLN A 193 -9.49 10.98 -20.44
CA GLN A 193 -8.65 9.77 -20.57
C GLN A 193 -7.16 10.06 -20.28
N PHE A 194 -6.74 11.30 -20.57
CA PHE A 194 -5.40 11.80 -20.34
C PHE A 194 -5.44 12.72 -19.14
N VAL A 195 -4.62 12.41 -18.14
CA VAL A 195 -4.65 13.07 -16.83
C VAL A 195 -3.25 13.48 -16.41
N THR A 196 -3.12 14.63 -15.76
CA THR A 196 -1.84 15.26 -15.45
C THR A 196 -1.54 15.12 -13.97
N ILE A 197 -0.37 14.60 -13.60
CA ILE A 197 -0.01 14.42 -12.19
C ILE A 197 0.07 15.78 -11.47
N ASP A 198 -0.75 15.96 -10.42
CA ASP A 198 -0.71 17.12 -9.53
C ASP A 198 -1.05 16.71 -8.10
N ARG A 199 -0.04 16.16 -7.42
CA ARG A 199 -0.22 15.60 -6.06
C ARG A 199 -0.52 16.67 -5.02
N LYS A 200 -0.14 17.92 -5.27
CA LYS A 200 -0.37 19.04 -4.33
C LYS A 200 -1.84 19.40 -4.23
N MET A 201 -2.59 19.20 -5.32
CA MET A 201 -4.02 19.45 -5.38
C MET A 201 -4.87 18.29 -4.88
N ALA A 202 -4.29 17.14 -4.53
CA ALA A 202 -5.03 15.94 -4.17
C ALA A 202 -6.03 16.14 -3.02
N ALA A 203 -5.64 16.87 -1.98
CA ALA A 203 -6.53 17.13 -0.84
C ALA A 203 -7.70 18.07 -1.21
N SER A 204 -7.44 19.14 -1.98
CA SER A 204 -8.49 20.06 -2.44
C SER A 204 -9.40 19.41 -3.46
N ASN A 205 -8.84 18.66 -4.41
CA ASN A 205 -9.59 17.94 -5.43
C ASN A 205 -10.59 17.01 -4.76
N ARG A 206 -10.12 16.14 -3.85
CA ARG A 206 -10.99 15.22 -3.10
C ARG A 206 -12.10 15.93 -2.30
N ALA A 207 -11.80 17.10 -1.74
CA ALA A 207 -12.82 17.87 -1.03
C ALA A 207 -13.90 18.42 -1.97
N GLU A 208 -13.52 18.85 -3.19
CA GLU A 208 -14.43 19.41 -4.18
C GLU A 208 -15.31 18.35 -4.86
N SER A 209 -14.72 17.25 -5.32
CA SER A 209 -15.40 16.12 -5.98
C SER A 209 -16.40 15.43 -5.06
N LEU A 210 -16.05 15.25 -3.78
CA LEU A 210 -16.93 14.58 -2.80
C LEU A 210 -17.95 15.52 -2.16
N SER A 211 -17.91 16.81 -2.48
CA SER A 211 -18.81 17.82 -1.90
C SER A 211 -20.27 17.53 -2.28
N GLY A 212 -21.13 17.39 -1.27
CA GLY A 212 -22.55 17.09 -1.46
C GLY A 212 -22.86 15.62 -1.79
N VAL A 213 -21.86 14.75 -1.94
CA VAL A 213 -22.07 13.31 -2.11
C VAL A 213 -22.14 12.65 -0.73
N PRO A 214 -23.26 12.05 -0.31
CA PRO A 214 -23.37 11.42 1.01
C PRO A 214 -22.40 10.25 1.15
N THR A 215 -21.99 9.91 2.38
CA THR A 215 -21.29 8.64 2.61
C THR A 215 -22.27 7.48 2.58
N LYS A 216 -21.79 6.30 2.20
CA LYS A 216 -22.59 5.07 2.19
C LYS A 216 -21.84 3.98 2.98
N PRO A 217 -22.39 3.47 4.10
CA PRO A 217 -21.72 2.44 4.88
C PRO A 217 -21.32 1.23 4.04
N GLY A 218 -20.07 0.79 4.16
CA GLY A 218 -19.50 -0.34 3.42
C GLY A 218 -19.01 -0.02 2.00
N PHE A 219 -19.03 1.26 1.58
CA PHE A 219 -18.57 1.69 0.27
C PHE A 219 -17.66 2.90 0.37
N ASP A 220 -16.67 2.96 -0.52
CA ASP A 220 -15.94 4.19 -0.80
C ASP A 220 -16.63 4.96 -1.92
N ARG A 221 -16.38 6.28 -1.97
CA ARG A 221 -16.75 7.13 -3.10
C ARG A 221 -15.51 7.25 -4.00
N ASP A 222 -15.45 6.43 -5.04
CA ASP A 222 -14.40 6.51 -6.05
C ASP A 222 -14.66 7.68 -7.00
N GLU A 223 -13.57 8.24 -7.55
CA GLU A 223 -13.51 9.53 -8.22
C GLU A 223 -12.73 9.38 -9.53
N TRP A 224 -13.35 9.65 -10.68
CA TRP A 224 -12.64 9.77 -11.95
C TRP A 224 -12.91 11.11 -12.65
N PRO A 225 -11.88 11.90 -13.00
CA PRO A 225 -10.45 11.66 -12.74
C PRO A 225 -10.08 11.65 -11.25
N MET A 226 -9.08 10.84 -10.90
CA MET A 226 -8.62 10.69 -9.51
C MET A 226 -8.10 12.01 -8.95
N ALA A 227 -8.26 12.21 -7.63
CA ALA A 227 -7.87 13.45 -6.97
C ALA A 227 -6.38 13.83 -7.17
N MET A 228 -5.48 12.86 -7.37
CA MET A 228 -4.05 13.11 -7.60
C MET A 228 -3.72 13.72 -8.97
N PHE A 229 -4.70 13.88 -9.84
CA PHE A 229 -4.55 14.51 -11.16
C PHE A 229 -5.17 15.91 -11.19
N SER A 230 -4.64 16.79 -12.05
CA SER A 230 -5.13 18.16 -12.24
C SER A 230 -6.60 18.21 -12.71
N GLU A 231 -7.03 17.20 -13.45
CA GLU A 231 -8.39 17.04 -14.00
C GLU A 231 -9.36 16.46 -12.96
N GLY A 232 -8.86 16.06 -11.79
CA GLY A 232 -9.69 15.64 -10.66
C GLY A 232 -10.44 16.81 -10.00
N GLY A 233 -11.20 16.50 -8.96
CA GLY A 233 -11.93 17.51 -8.20
C GLY A 233 -13.29 17.84 -8.79
N LYS A 234 -13.65 19.13 -8.83
CA LYS A 234 -15.01 19.53 -9.20
C LYS A 234 -15.42 19.00 -10.58
N GLY A 235 -16.44 18.15 -10.59
CA GLY A 235 -16.98 17.57 -11.82
C GLY A 235 -16.47 16.17 -12.15
N ALA A 236 -15.62 15.56 -11.31
CA ALA A 236 -15.30 14.14 -11.42
C ALA A 236 -16.56 13.26 -11.33
N ASP A 237 -16.62 12.17 -12.11
CA ASP A 237 -17.64 11.12 -11.98
C ASP A 237 -17.40 10.41 -10.65
N ILE A 238 -18.48 10.24 -9.88
CA ILE A 238 -18.43 9.60 -8.57
C ILE A 238 -19.23 8.31 -8.60
N ARG A 239 -18.62 7.22 -8.11
CA ARG A 239 -19.28 5.92 -7.96
C ARG A 239 -19.03 5.35 -6.58
N TYR A 240 -20.06 4.75 -5.99
CA TYR A 240 -19.87 3.92 -4.80
C TYR A 240 -19.37 2.55 -5.23
N ILE A 241 -18.16 2.19 -4.83
CA ILE A 241 -17.56 0.89 -5.12
C ILE A 241 -17.01 0.25 -3.85
N ASN A 242 -16.66 -1.03 -3.94
CA ASN A 242 -16.02 -1.74 -2.84
C ASN A 242 -14.76 -0.99 -2.37
N PRO A 243 -14.60 -0.72 -1.05
CA PRO A 243 -13.45 -0.01 -0.51
C PRO A 243 -12.11 -0.67 -0.83
N SER A 244 -12.09 -2.02 -0.91
CA SER A 244 -10.91 -2.75 -1.35
C SER A 244 -10.58 -2.32 -2.79
N ASP A 245 -11.41 -2.68 -3.75
CA ASP A 245 -11.20 -2.39 -5.17
C ASP A 245 -10.68 -0.95 -5.44
N ASN A 246 -11.35 0.05 -4.85
CA ASN A 246 -10.98 1.47 -4.93
C ASN A 246 -9.56 1.78 -4.43
N ARG A 247 -9.27 1.41 -3.18
CA ARG A 247 -8.02 1.76 -2.51
C ARG A 247 -6.86 1.00 -3.13
N GLY A 248 -7.09 -0.26 -3.49
CA GLY A 248 -6.13 -1.12 -4.16
C GLY A 248 -5.73 -0.55 -5.51
N ALA A 249 -6.69 -0.13 -6.33
CA ALA A 249 -6.44 0.49 -7.62
C ALA A 249 -5.72 1.85 -7.48
N GLY A 250 -6.19 2.69 -6.56
CA GLY A 250 -5.57 3.97 -6.24
C GLY A 250 -4.12 3.83 -5.77
N SER A 251 -3.83 2.87 -4.89
CA SER A 251 -2.48 2.57 -4.42
C SER A 251 -1.62 2.01 -5.55
N ALA A 252 -2.16 1.15 -6.42
CA ALA A 252 -1.40 0.60 -7.53
C ALA A 252 -0.97 1.68 -8.52
N ILE A 253 -1.90 2.56 -8.94
CA ILE A 253 -1.62 3.69 -9.82
C ILE A 253 -0.67 4.70 -9.15
N GLY A 254 -0.94 5.06 -7.89
CA GLY A 254 -0.09 5.97 -7.13
C GLY A 254 1.36 5.48 -7.00
N ASN A 255 1.54 4.19 -6.70
CA ASN A 255 2.87 3.56 -6.62
C ASN A 255 3.56 3.46 -7.99
N ALA A 256 2.80 3.12 -9.04
CA ALA A 256 3.32 3.09 -10.41
C ALA A 256 3.86 4.46 -10.84
N LEU A 257 3.18 5.52 -10.42
CA LEU A 257 3.53 6.89 -10.76
C LEU A 257 4.51 7.56 -9.78
N LYS A 258 4.91 6.90 -8.69
CA LYS A 258 5.68 7.52 -7.57
C LYS A 258 6.96 8.23 -8.02
N GLU A 259 7.67 7.68 -8.99
CA GLU A 259 8.94 8.23 -9.51
C GLU A 259 8.76 9.32 -10.57
N TYR A 260 7.52 9.59 -11.01
CA TYR A 260 7.21 10.57 -12.06
C TYR A 260 6.86 11.94 -11.45
N PRO A 261 7.46 13.04 -11.94
CA PRO A 261 7.24 14.37 -11.39
C PRO A 261 5.83 14.88 -11.65
N ASP A 262 5.37 15.84 -10.83
CA ASP A 262 4.16 16.61 -11.13
C ASP A 262 4.29 17.28 -12.50
N GLY A 263 3.20 17.31 -13.27
CA GLY A 263 3.15 17.76 -14.67
C GLY A 263 3.31 16.65 -15.71
N THR A 264 3.65 15.42 -15.32
CA THR A 264 3.65 14.26 -16.22
C THR A 264 2.23 13.95 -16.68
N ILE A 265 2.03 13.80 -17.99
CA ILE A 265 0.74 13.44 -18.60
C ILE A 265 0.65 11.92 -18.73
N VAL A 266 -0.40 11.36 -18.14
CA VAL A 266 -0.64 9.93 -17.98
C VAL A 266 -1.87 9.54 -18.78
N LYS A 267 -1.78 8.43 -19.50
CA LYS A 267 -2.93 7.73 -20.06
C LYS A 267 -3.19 6.45 -19.27
N ILE A 268 -4.39 6.30 -18.72
CA ILE A 268 -4.79 5.04 -18.08
C ILE A 268 -5.23 4.04 -19.15
N ILE A 269 -4.64 2.85 -19.08
CA ILE A 269 -4.97 1.70 -19.92
C ILE A 269 -5.66 0.67 -19.02
N ILE A 270 -6.89 0.33 -19.36
CA ILE A 270 -7.61 -0.77 -18.73
C ILE A 270 -7.33 -2.03 -19.55
N ALA A 271 -6.74 -3.03 -18.89
CA ALA A 271 -6.53 -4.37 -19.41
C ALA A 271 -7.63 -5.31 -18.89
N ASP A 272 -7.84 -6.39 -19.64
CA ASP A 272 -8.90 -7.40 -19.50
C ASP A 272 -10.34 -6.89 -19.67
#